data_AF-A0A438E2F8-F1
#
_entry.id   AF-A0A438E2F8-F1
#
_cell.length_a   1.000
_cell.length_b   1.000
_cell.length_c   1.000
_cell.angle_alpha   90.00
_cell.angle_beta   90.00
_cell.angle_gamma   90.00
#
_symmetry.space_group_name_H-M   'P 1'
#
loop_
_entity.id
_entity.type
_entity.pdbx_description
1 polymer ?
#
loop_
_entity_poly.entity_id
_entity_poly.type
_entity_poly.pdbx_seq_one_letter_code
_entity_poly.pdbx_strand_id
1 'polypeptide(L)'
;MECRKFQIAILSAQGLENVREIFRMKVYAQLSIPDNPQIKRETPVDTEGETNPAWNSTIRFTIGNQAVEHQGVVFVIKLYCSRTLGDRYIGEVSLSFKDLFDGAAPTSQGRSSGIVSYPVKKGGADSQGVLNFSYSFGDIVMVKKPSLFSPRNLAVAGIFIVRVVLEATLGASIDLDIPFFGEDVPIC
;
A
#
# COMPACT_ATOMS: atom_id res chain seq x y z
N MET A 1 6.43 -10.79 -17.74
CA MET A 1 5.32 -10.85 -16.77
C MET A 1 4.53 -9.57 -16.91
N GLU A 2 3.22 -9.69 -16.91
CA GLU A 2 2.32 -8.54 -16.98
C GLU A 2 2.28 -7.87 -15.62
N CYS A 3 2.62 -6.59 -15.57
CA CYS A 3 2.51 -5.76 -14.39
C CYS A 3 1.69 -4.53 -14.71
N ARG A 4 1.18 -3.86 -13.69
CA ARG A 4 0.30 -2.71 -13.80
C ARG A 4 0.84 -1.60 -12.93
N LYS A 5 0.80 -0.36 -13.45
CA LYS A 5 1.11 0.82 -12.66
C LYS A 5 0.00 1.06 -11.64
N PHE A 6 0.37 1.21 -10.38
CA PHE A 6 -0.53 1.58 -9.30
C PHE A 6 -0.02 2.87 -8.67
N GLN A 7 -0.91 3.84 -8.50
CA GLN A 7 -0.62 5.09 -7.83
C GLN A 7 -1.63 5.30 -6.72
N ILE A 8 -1.15 5.72 -5.56
CA ILE A 8 -1.97 6.07 -4.40
C ILE A 8 -1.52 7.44 -3.88
N ALA A 9 -2.46 8.35 -3.68
CA ALA A 9 -2.20 9.63 -3.05
C ALA A 9 -2.85 9.65 -1.67
N ILE A 10 -2.02 9.61 -0.64
CA ILE A 10 -2.45 9.72 0.76
C ILE A 10 -2.73 11.20 1.04
N LEU A 11 -4.02 11.53 1.17
CA LEU A 11 -4.47 12.92 1.22
C LEU A 11 -4.40 13.46 2.64
N SER A 12 -5.20 12.88 3.53
CA SER A 12 -5.35 13.35 4.91
C SER A 12 -5.93 12.27 5.82
N ALA A 13 -5.85 12.47 7.12
CA ALA A 13 -6.67 11.77 8.08
C ALA A 13 -7.42 12.76 8.97
N GLN A 14 -8.52 12.32 9.57
CA GLN A 14 -9.35 13.16 10.43
C GLN A 14 -9.71 12.41 11.70
N GLY A 15 -9.70 13.12 12.82
CA GLY A 15 -10.14 12.61 14.12
C GLY A 15 -9.31 11.43 14.64
N LEU A 16 -8.01 11.39 14.37
CA LEU A 16 -7.13 10.33 14.86
C LEU A 16 -7.07 10.30 16.39
N GLU A 17 -6.92 9.09 16.96
CA GLU A 17 -6.65 8.91 18.39
C GLU A 17 -5.40 9.70 18.81
N ASN A 18 -5.56 10.57 19.81
CA ASN A 18 -4.42 11.32 20.32
C ASN A 18 -3.55 10.46 21.24
N VAL A 19 -2.45 9.95 20.68
CA VAL A 19 -1.47 9.12 21.42
C VAL A 19 -0.43 9.96 22.18
N ARG A 20 -0.55 11.29 22.19
CA ARG A 20 0.28 12.22 22.97
C ARG A 20 -0.61 13.11 23.85
N GLU A 21 -0.59 12.87 25.15
CA GLU A 21 -1.38 13.67 26.11
C GLU A 21 -0.81 15.09 26.35
N ILE A 22 0.51 15.28 26.17
CA ILE A 22 1.20 16.52 26.55
C ILE A 22 1.78 17.28 25.34
N PHE A 23 2.24 16.57 24.31
CA PHE A 23 2.96 17.15 23.18
C PHE A 23 2.13 17.06 21.90
N ARG A 24 2.39 17.96 20.95
CA ARG A 24 1.75 17.92 19.62
C ARG A 24 1.99 16.61 18.90
N MET A 25 0.94 16.12 18.25
CA MET A 25 0.98 14.98 17.34
C MET A 25 1.71 15.37 16.06
N LYS A 26 2.72 14.59 15.68
CA LYS A 26 3.42 14.70 14.40
C LYS A 26 3.20 13.41 13.65
N VAL A 27 2.43 13.40 12.58
CA VAL A 27 1.89 12.16 12.00
C VAL A 27 2.43 11.93 10.60
N TYR A 28 2.77 10.67 10.30
CA TYR A 28 3.06 10.21 8.95
C TYR A 28 2.34 8.90 8.67
N ALA A 29 2.13 8.60 7.40
CA ALA A 29 1.60 7.34 6.93
C ALA A 29 2.71 6.51 6.29
N GLN A 30 2.73 5.22 6.60
CA GLN A 30 3.61 4.23 6.00
C GLN A 30 2.75 3.23 5.23
N LEU A 31 2.92 3.19 3.91
CA LEU A 31 2.38 2.13 3.09
C LEU A 31 3.35 0.94 3.10
N SER A 32 2.81 -0.25 3.35
CA SER A 32 3.54 -1.51 3.37
C SER A 32 2.71 -2.62 2.73
N ILE A 33 3.40 -3.61 2.15
CA ILE A 33 2.76 -4.84 1.67
C ILE A 33 3.13 -5.95 2.66
N PRO A 34 2.15 -6.65 3.27
CA PRO A 34 2.42 -7.81 4.11
C PRO A 34 3.30 -8.81 3.37
N ASP A 35 4.18 -9.49 4.12
CA ASP A 35 5.19 -10.41 3.60
C ASP A 35 6.33 -9.79 2.79
N ASN A 36 6.31 -8.47 2.54
CA ASN A 36 7.45 -7.76 1.98
C ASN A 36 7.80 -6.45 2.69
N PRO A 37 8.45 -6.52 3.86
CA PRO A 37 8.78 -5.35 4.68
C PRO A 37 9.83 -4.41 4.04
N GLN A 38 10.41 -4.77 2.90
CA GLN A 38 11.34 -3.94 2.15
C GLN A 38 10.60 -2.96 1.21
N ILE A 39 9.34 -3.25 0.86
CA ILE A 39 8.47 -2.32 0.15
C ILE A 39 7.74 -1.46 1.17
N LYS A 40 8.49 -0.51 1.72
CA LYS A 40 7.95 0.53 2.59
C LYS A 40 8.10 1.87 1.91
N ARG A 41 7.01 2.63 1.88
CA ARG A 41 6.98 4.01 1.41
C ARG A 41 6.25 4.84 2.44
N GLU A 42 6.83 5.98 2.76
CA GLU A 42 6.34 6.86 3.82
C GLU A 42 6.00 8.21 3.25
N THR A 43 4.95 8.82 3.79
CA THR A 43 4.67 10.23 3.55
C THR A 43 5.64 11.08 4.37
N PRO A 44 5.82 12.36 4.00
CA PRO A 44 6.40 13.33 4.91
C PRO A 44 5.66 13.35 6.25
N VAL A 45 6.35 13.73 7.32
CA VAL A 45 5.74 13.93 8.63
C VAL A 45 5.00 15.27 8.61
N ASP A 46 3.70 15.23 8.85
CA ASP A 46 2.93 16.44 9.15
C ASP A 46 3.14 16.82 10.61
N THR A 47 3.58 18.07 10.84
CA THR A 47 3.88 18.61 12.16
C THR A 47 2.82 19.58 12.68
N GLU A 48 1.80 19.89 11.88
CA GLU A 48 0.83 20.95 12.16
C GLU A 48 -0.59 20.42 12.35
N GLY A 49 -1.04 19.44 11.56
CA GLY A 49 -2.43 18.97 11.58
C GLY A 49 -2.85 18.20 12.84
N GLU A 50 -1.91 17.84 13.72
CA GLU A 50 -2.14 17.09 14.95
C GLU A 50 -2.95 15.78 14.75
N THR A 51 -4.22 15.76 15.16
CA THR A 51 -5.13 14.61 14.98
C THR A 51 -5.83 14.61 13.61
N ASN A 52 -5.63 15.66 12.81
CA ASN A 52 -6.20 15.85 11.48
C ASN A 52 -5.10 16.13 10.43
N PRO A 53 -4.14 15.20 10.25
CA PRO A 53 -2.99 15.47 9.40
C PRO A 53 -3.34 15.58 7.91
N ALA A 54 -2.57 16.38 7.19
CA ALA A 54 -2.68 16.52 5.74
C ALA A 54 -1.32 16.33 5.06
N TRP A 55 -1.20 15.32 4.21
CA TRP A 55 0.06 14.97 3.55
C TRP A 55 0.07 15.30 2.07
N ASN A 56 -1.06 15.08 1.38
CA ASN A 56 -1.17 15.22 -0.09
C ASN A 56 0.01 14.56 -0.83
N SER A 57 0.44 13.39 -0.36
CA SER A 57 1.64 12.72 -0.82
C SER A 57 1.30 11.56 -1.74
N THR A 58 1.92 11.54 -2.91
CA THR A 58 1.70 10.51 -3.92
C THR A 58 2.80 9.47 -3.86
N ILE A 59 2.40 8.19 -3.84
CA ILE A 59 3.28 7.04 -3.86
C ILE A 59 2.94 6.19 -5.08
N ARG A 60 3.96 5.71 -5.79
CA ARG A 60 3.81 4.90 -7.01
C ARG A 60 4.46 3.54 -6.86
N PHE A 61 3.81 2.53 -7.44
CA PHE A 61 4.28 1.15 -7.50
C PHE A 61 3.99 0.57 -8.87
N THR A 62 4.72 -0.48 -9.21
CA THR A 62 4.31 -1.41 -10.25
C THR A 62 4.01 -2.74 -9.59
N ILE A 63 2.80 -3.26 -9.79
CA ILE A 63 2.30 -4.50 -9.18
C ILE A 63 2.07 -5.53 -10.27
N GLY A 64 2.33 -6.82 -10.05
CA GLY A 64 1.94 -7.87 -10.99
C GLY A 64 0.44 -7.81 -11.27
N ASN A 65 -0.01 -8.02 -12.52
CA ASN A 65 -1.43 -7.89 -12.87
C ASN A 65 -2.31 -8.87 -12.05
N GLN A 66 -1.73 -10.00 -11.65
CA GLN A 66 -2.33 -10.96 -10.72
C GLN A 66 -2.80 -10.36 -9.38
N ALA A 67 -2.21 -9.24 -8.93
CA ALA A 67 -2.59 -8.55 -7.70
C ALA A 67 -4.04 -8.04 -7.71
N VAL A 68 -4.59 -7.73 -8.89
CA VAL A 68 -5.98 -7.28 -9.04
C VAL A 68 -6.92 -8.39 -9.51
N GLU A 69 -6.37 -9.51 -9.99
CA GLU A 69 -7.15 -10.67 -10.46
C GLU A 69 -7.56 -11.60 -9.32
N HIS A 70 -6.70 -11.76 -8.31
CA HIS A 70 -6.92 -12.69 -7.19
C HIS A 70 -7.25 -11.97 -5.89
N GLN A 71 -8.14 -12.58 -5.09
CA GLN A 71 -8.32 -12.18 -3.70
C GLN A 71 -7.12 -12.61 -2.85
N GLY A 72 -6.82 -11.86 -1.79
CA GLY A 72 -5.75 -12.16 -0.84
C GLY A 72 -4.50 -11.29 -0.98
N VAL A 73 -4.40 -10.48 -2.04
CA VAL A 73 -3.29 -9.54 -2.22
C VAL A 73 -3.66 -8.21 -1.57
N VAL A 74 -3.16 -8.01 -0.36
CA VAL A 74 -3.50 -6.84 0.46
C VAL A 74 -2.30 -5.93 0.64
N PHE A 75 -2.56 -4.67 0.94
CA PHE A 75 -1.58 -3.72 1.46
C PHE A 75 -2.12 -3.06 2.73
N VAL A 76 -1.22 -2.53 3.53
CA VAL A 76 -1.53 -1.90 4.81
C VAL A 76 -0.92 -0.51 4.86
N ILE A 77 -1.76 0.49 5.11
CA ILE A 77 -1.34 1.86 5.42
C ILE A 77 -1.35 2.00 6.94
N LYS A 78 -0.18 2.10 7.55
CA LYS A 78 -0.01 2.31 8.99
C LYS A 78 0.22 3.78 9.29
N LEU A 79 -0.42 4.29 10.34
CA LEU A 79 -0.27 5.65 10.82
C LEU A 79 0.60 5.67 12.08
N TYR A 80 1.58 6.55 12.09
CA TYR A 80 2.54 6.67 13.17
C TYR A 80 2.68 8.13 13.63
N CYS A 81 2.84 8.29 14.94
CA CYS A 81 3.21 9.54 15.58
C CYS A 81 4.72 9.58 15.77
N SER A 82 5.41 10.43 15.00
CA SER A 82 6.86 10.58 15.02
C SER A 82 7.39 11.14 16.35
N ARG A 83 8.43 10.52 16.92
CA ARG A 83 9.06 10.93 18.19
C ARG A 83 10.56 10.67 18.20
N THR A 84 11.26 11.44 19.03
CA THR A 84 12.69 11.26 19.28
C THR A 84 13.04 9.95 20.00
N LEU A 85 12.12 9.41 20.81
CA LEU A 85 12.30 8.17 21.59
C LEU A 85 11.47 7.00 21.04
N GLY A 86 11.27 6.97 19.73
CA GLY A 86 10.54 5.92 19.04
C GLY A 86 9.11 6.32 18.67
N ASP A 87 8.75 6.00 17.43
CA ASP A 87 7.47 6.36 16.85
C ASP A 87 6.35 5.52 17.47
N ARG A 88 5.23 6.17 17.81
CA ARG A 88 4.07 5.46 18.35
C ARG A 88 3.09 5.13 17.24
N TYR A 89 2.70 3.87 17.18
CA TYR A 89 1.63 3.40 16.32
C TYR A 89 0.28 4.00 16.76
N ILE A 90 -0.48 4.50 15.77
CA ILE A 90 -1.82 5.09 15.98
C ILE A 90 -2.89 4.08 15.52
N GLY A 91 -2.74 3.54 14.33
CA GLY A 91 -3.69 2.63 13.71
C GLY A 91 -3.32 2.35 12.25
N GLU A 92 -4.13 1.56 11.56
CA GLU A 92 -3.88 1.14 10.19
C GLU A 92 -5.16 0.95 9.38
N VAL A 93 -5.01 0.94 8.07
CA VAL A 93 -6.03 0.58 7.10
C VAL A 93 -5.47 -0.53 6.21
N SER A 94 -6.15 -1.68 6.20
CA SER A 94 -5.79 -2.85 5.41
C SER A 94 -6.76 -3.01 4.25
N LEU A 95 -6.25 -3.11 3.02
CA LEU A 95 -7.05 -3.09 1.80
C LEU A 95 -6.55 -4.11 0.79
N SER A 96 -7.48 -4.71 0.05
CA SER A 96 -7.21 -5.59 -1.08
C SER A 96 -7.05 -4.77 -2.36
N PHE A 97 -6.02 -5.06 -3.16
CA PHE A 97 -5.86 -4.43 -4.48
C PHE A 97 -7.04 -4.73 -5.39
N LYS A 98 -7.58 -5.95 -5.30
CA LYS A 98 -8.77 -6.37 -6.06
C LYS A 98 -10.00 -5.54 -5.69
N ASP A 99 -10.25 -5.32 -4.41
CA ASP A 99 -11.45 -4.59 -3.96
C ASP A 99 -11.41 -3.13 -4.43
N LEU A 100 -10.23 -2.51 -4.37
CA LEU A 100 -10.03 -1.17 -4.94
C LEU A 100 -10.17 -1.15 -6.46
N PHE A 101 -9.67 -2.17 -7.15
CA PHE A 101 -9.78 -2.26 -8.60
C PHE A 101 -11.23 -2.42 -9.06
N ASP A 102 -11.98 -3.31 -8.42
CA ASP A 102 -13.39 -3.58 -8.72
C ASP A 102 -14.29 -2.38 -8.37
N GLY A 103 -13.92 -1.60 -7.33
CA GLY A 103 -14.62 -0.38 -6.93
C GLY A 103 -14.21 0.88 -7.68
N ALA A 104 -13.23 0.80 -8.59
CA ALA A 104 -12.70 1.96 -9.29
C ALA A 104 -13.62 2.41 -10.44
N ALA A 105 -13.79 3.72 -10.59
CA ALA A 105 -14.52 4.27 -11.73
C ALA A 105 -13.63 4.23 -12.99
N PRO A 106 -14.14 3.73 -14.14
CA PRO A 106 -13.42 3.77 -15.39
C PRO A 106 -13.27 5.22 -15.86
N THR A 107 -12.06 5.57 -16.31
CA THR A 107 -11.74 6.88 -16.88
C THR A 107 -11.71 6.78 -18.40
N SER A 108 -11.87 7.93 -19.07
CA SER A 108 -11.80 8.04 -20.55
C SER A 108 -10.47 7.59 -21.16
N GLN A 109 -9.43 7.38 -20.35
CA GLN A 109 -8.09 6.96 -20.77
C GLN A 109 -7.84 5.47 -20.53
N GLY A 110 -8.87 4.67 -20.23
CA GLY A 110 -8.72 3.24 -19.94
C GLY A 110 -8.05 2.94 -18.60
N ARG A 111 -7.91 3.96 -17.74
CA ARG A 111 -7.44 3.83 -16.34
C ARG A 111 -8.65 3.71 -15.43
N SER A 112 -8.47 3.14 -14.25
CA SER A 112 -9.52 3.09 -13.24
C SER A 112 -9.05 3.83 -11.98
N SER A 113 -9.87 4.73 -11.43
CA SER A 113 -9.48 5.53 -10.27
C SER A 113 -10.63 5.74 -9.29
N GLY A 114 -10.29 6.01 -8.03
CA GLY A 114 -11.26 6.31 -6.99
C GLY A 114 -10.70 7.22 -5.91
N ILE A 115 -11.61 7.88 -5.18
CA ILE A 115 -11.33 8.60 -3.95
C ILE A 115 -12.17 7.93 -2.87
N VAL A 116 -11.53 7.58 -1.76
CA VAL A 116 -12.13 6.73 -0.73
C VAL A 116 -11.72 7.17 0.66
N SER A 117 -12.58 6.85 1.62
CA SER A 117 -12.42 7.15 3.03
C SER A 117 -12.63 5.87 3.82
N TYR A 118 -11.64 5.46 4.62
CA TYR A 118 -11.70 4.23 5.40
C TYR A 118 -11.50 4.52 6.89
N PRO A 119 -12.27 3.87 7.78
CA PRO A 119 -12.04 3.98 9.21
C PRO A 119 -10.67 3.39 9.56
N VAL A 120 -9.95 4.08 10.43
CA VAL A 120 -8.66 3.59 10.95
C VAL A 120 -8.94 2.48 11.95
N LYS A 121 -8.22 1.36 11.85
CA LYS A 121 -8.34 0.22 12.76
C LYS A 121 -7.12 0.08 13.66
N LYS A 122 -7.31 -0.45 14.86
CA LYS A 122 -6.23 -0.72 15.82
C LYS A 122 -6.49 -2.07 16.48
N GLY A 123 -5.58 -3.03 16.30
CA GLY A 123 -5.75 -4.38 16.83
C GLY A 123 -6.97 -5.13 16.25
N GLY A 124 -7.36 -4.83 15.02
CA GLY A 124 -8.51 -5.44 14.34
C GLY A 124 -9.88 -4.83 14.66
N ALA A 125 -9.97 -3.95 15.65
CA ALA A 125 -11.17 -3.17 15.95
C ALA A 125 -11.12 -1.79 15.28
N ASP A 126 -12.29 -1.21 14.98
CA ASP A 126 -12.38 0.18 14.55
C ASP A 126 -11.82 1.09 15.65
N SER A 127 -10.94 1.99 15.25
CA SER A 127 -10.31 2.99 16.11
C SER A 127 -10.90 4.37 15.80
N GLN A 128 -10.41 5.38 16.51
CA GLN A 128 -10.78 6.75 16.26
C GLN A 128 -10.09 7.26 14.98
N GLY A 129 -10.92 7.72 14.04
CA GLY A 129 -10.51 8.50 12.88
C GLY A 129 -10.72 7.82 11.53
N VAL A 130 -10.56 8.61 10.47
CA VAL A 130 -10.78 8.20 9.08
C VAL A 130 -9.58 8.63 8.24
N LEU A 131 -9.07 7.71 7.43
CA LEU A 131 -8.03 7.97 6.44
C LEU A 131 -8.66 8.22 5.07
N ASN A 132 -8.28 9.33 4.44
CA ASN A 132 -8.71 9.71 3.11
C ASN A 132 -7.54 9.58 2.13
N PHE A 133 -7.77 8.86 1.04
CA PHE A 133 -6.79 8.76 -0.04
C PHE A 133 -7.47 8.60 -1.39
N SER A 134 -6.74 8.89 -2.45
CA SER A 134 -7.14 8.56 -3.81
C SER A 134 -6.19 7.54 -4.42
N TYR A 135 -6.66 6.81 -5.42
CA TYR A 135 -5.86 5.80 -6.08
C TYR A 135 -6.20 5.72 -7.56
N SER A 136 -5.24 5.22 -8.35
CA SER A 136 -5.43 4.93 -9.77
C SER A 136 -4.64 3.71 -10.22
N PHE A 137 -5.28 2.94 -11.09
CA PHE A 137 -4.72 1.80 -11.79
C PHE A 137 -4.47 2.22 -13.24
N GLY A 138 -3.19 2.28 -13.59
CA GLY A 138 -2.70 2.70 -14.89
C GLY A 138 -2.51 1.54 -15.86
N ASP A 139 -1.65 1.78 -16.85
CA ASP A 139 -1.39 0.88 -17.96
C ASP A 139 -0.70 -0.42 -17.53
N ILE A 140 -0.93 -1.47 -18.31
CA ILE A 140 -0.20 -2.74 -18.19
C ILE A 140 1.15 -2.57 -18.88
N VAL A 141 2.23 -2.96 -18.20
CA VAL A 141 3.60 -2.96 -18.67
C VAL A 141 4.15 -4.38 -18.65
N MET A 142 4.92 -4.72 -19.68
CA MET A 142 5.60 -6.01 -19.76
C MET A 142 6.96 -5.89 -19.09
N VAL A 143 7.11 -6.48 -17.91
CA VAL A 143 8.40 -6.54 -17.23
C VAL A 143 9.06 -7.88 -17.57
N LYS A 144 10.33 -7.87 -17.96
CA LYS A 144 11.06 -9.13 -18.18
C LYS A 144 11.09 -9.89 -16.85
N LYS A 145 10.58 -11.14 -16.84
CA LYS A 145 10.67 -11.99 -15.65
C LYS A 145 12.15 -12.08 -15.29
N PRO A 146 12.59 -11.64 -14.11
CA PRO A 146 13.97 -11.86 -13.73
C PRO A 146 14.18 -13.37 -13.75
N SER A 147 15.08 -13.83 -14.62
CA SER A 147 15.57 -15.21 -14.54
C SER A 147 16.04 -15.39 -13.10
N LEU A 148 15.59 -16.46 -12.44
CA LEU A 148 15.83 -16.78 -11.02
C LEU A 148 17.33 -16.68 -10.66
N PHE A 149 17.79 -15.46 -10.44
CA PHE A 149 19.05 -15.15 -9.80
C PHE A 149 18.71 -15.03 -8.33
N SER A 150 19.47 -15.72 -7.50
CA SER A 150 19.47 -15.68 -6.03
C SER A 150 18.60 -14.58 -5.40
N PRO A 151 17.76 -14.87 -4.37
CA PRO A 151 16.92 -13.88 -3.68
C PRO A 151 17.64 -12.58 -3.29
N ARG A 152 18.96 -12.67 -3.02
CA ARG A 152 19.82 -11.52 -2.73
C ARG A 152 19.91 -10.51 -3.89
N ASN A 153 19.96 -10.98 -5.14
CA ASN A 153 20.09 -10.12 -6.32
C ASN A 153 18.76 -9.48 -6.72
N LEU A 154 17.62 -10.11 -6.40
CA LEU A 154 16.28 -9.55 -6.66
C LEU A 154 16.01 -8.32 -5.77
N ALA A 155 16.36 -8.39 -4.49
CA ALA A 155 16.26 -7.26 -3.58
C ALA A 155 17.15 -6.08 -4.03
N VAL A 156 18.36 -6.36 -4.53
CA VAL A 156 19.26 -5.34 -5.10
C VAL A 156 18.68 -4.68 -6.36
N ALA A 157 17.91 -5.44 -7.15
CA ALA A 157 17.21 -4.94 -8.34
C ALA A 157 15.86 -4.26 -8.02
N GLY A 158 15.48 -4.11 -6.75
CA GLY A 158 14.20 -3.52 -6.35
C GLY A 158 12.97 -4.38 -6.69
N ILE A 159 13.19 -5.68 -6.91
CA ILE A 159 12.13 -6.65 -7.24
C ILE A 159 11.80 -7.46 -5.99
N PHE A 160 10.52 -7.45 -5.66
CA PHE A 160 10.00 -8.08 -4.47
C PHE A 160 8.89 -9.05 -4.86
N ILE A 161 8.98 -10.30 -4.42
CA ILE A 161 7.99 -11.33 -4.74
C ILE A 161 7.14 -11.58 -3.50
N VAL A 162 5.83 -11.44 -3.63
CA VAL A 162 4.85 -11.82 -2.61
C VAL A 162 4.31 -13.20 -2.98
N ARG A 163 4.45 -14.16 -2.07
CA ARG A 163 3.87 -15.49 -2.23
C ARG A 163 2.45 -15.52 -1.68
N VAL A 164 1.50 -15.82 -2.54
CA VAL A 164 0.11 -16.00 -2.17
C VAL A 164 -0.22 -17.47 -2.32
N VAL A 165 -0.64 -18.12 -1.23
CA VAL A 165 -1.12 -19.51 -1.25
C VAL A 165 -2.64 -19.50 -1.35
N LEU A 166 -3.18 -19.86 -2.50
CA LEU A 166 -4.62 -20.02 -2.70
C LEU A 166 -5.00 -21.49 -2.53
N GLU A 167 -5.80 -21.81 -1.52
CA GLU A 167 -6.40 -23.14 -1.41
C GLU A 167 -7.58 -23.28 -2.37
N ALA A 168 -7.42 -24.13 -3.40
CA ALA A 168 -8.49 -24.45 -4.31
C ALA A 168 -9.45 -25.50 -3.69
N THR A 169 -10.70 -25.49 -4.14
CA THR A 169 -11.78 -26.40 -3.69
C THR A 169 -11.48 -27.90 -3.87
N LEU A 170 -10.43 -28.26 -4.62
CA LEU A 170 -9.95 -29.62 -4.83
C LEU A 170 -8.71 -29.98 -3.98
N GLY A 171 -8.36 -29.17 -2.98
CA GLY A 171 -7.22 -29.42 -2.09
C GLY A 171 -5.84 -29.17 -2.72
N ALA A 172 -5.79 -28.49 -3.87
CA ALA A 172 -4.55 -28.03 -4.48
C ALA A 172 -4.26 -26.59 -4.05
N SER A 173 -3.07 -26.34 -3.50
CA SER A 173 -2.57 -25.00 -3.22
C SER A 173 -1.88 -24.42 -4.45
N ILE A 174 -2.31 -23.25 -4.92
CA ILE A 174 -1.60 -22.51 -5.97
C ILE A 174 -0.69 -21.49 -5.29
N ASP A 175 0.62 -21.63 -5.48
CA ASP A 175 1.61 -20.63 -5.09
C ASP A 175 1.71 -19.57 -6.18
N LEU A 176 1.26 -18.34 -5.89
CA LEU A 176 1.39 -17.20 -6.78
C LEU A 176 2.54 -16.31 -6.33
N ASP A 177 3.58 -16.19 -7.17
CA ASP A 177 4.69 -15.27 -6.98
C ASP A 177 4.35 -13.92 -7.66
N ILE A 178 3.82 -12.96 -6.91
CA ILE A 178 3.41 -11.66 -7.43
C ILE A 178 4.56 -10.66 -7.30
N PRO A 179 5.09 -10.12 -8.41
CA PRO A 179 6.17 -9.18 -8.36
C PRO A 179 5.66 -7.77 -8.03
N PHE A 180 6.36 -7.09 -7.13
CA PHE A 180 6.18 -5.70 -6.78
C PHE A 180 7.49 -4.96 -7.02
N PHE A 181 7.39 -3.78 -7.63
CA PHE A 181 8.52 -2.94 -7.98
C PHE A 181 8.33 -1.56 -7.36
N GLY A 182 9.41 -1.03 -6.79
CA GLY A 182 9.51 0.38 -6.44
C GLY A 182 9.55 1.29 -7.67
N GLU A 183 9.43 2.59 -7.45
CA GLU A 183 9.38 3.64 -8.49
C GLU A 183 10.60 3.67 -9.44
N ASP A 184 11.73 3.04 -9.08
CA ASP A 184 13.01 3.13 -9.80
C ASP A 184 13.38 1.93 -10.68
N VAL A 185 12.41 1.07 -11.05
CA VAL A 185 12.73 -0.12 -11.87
C VAL A 185 12.76 0.26 -13.35
N PRO A 186 13.86 -0.04 -14.08
CA PRO A 186 13.97 0.25 -15.50
C PRO A 186 12.88 -0.51 -16.26
N ILE A 187 11.89 0.24 -16.73
CA ILE A 187 10.88 -0.23 -17.66
C ILE A 187 11.62 -0.46 -18.98
N CYS A 188 11.61 -1.69 -19.48
CA CYS A 188 12.19 -2.02 -20.78
C CYS A 188 11.40 -1.37 -21.92
#